data_AF-A0A2U2P8Z3-F1
#
_entry.id   AF-A0A2U2P8Z3-F1
#
_cell.length_a   1.000
_cell.length_b   1.000
_cell.length_c   1.000
_cell.angle_alpha   90.00
_cell.angle_beta   90.00
_cell.angle_gamma   90.00
#
_symmetry.space_group_name_H-M   'P 1'
#
loop_
_entity.id
_entity.type
_entity.pdbx_description
1 polymer ?
#
loop_
_entity_poly.entity_id
_entity_poly.type
_entity_poly.pdbx_seq_one_letter_code
_entity_poly.pdbx_strand_id
1 'polypeptide(L)'
;MNRFNSAVYQSILRSKTALRGARDLHDGDLSCLEGFEFNANSPLREALKVRPSVSLTSGGKVRVQMDGWGKLSGLKIPSAVKEATDSYRLRFLVTALNFRSEFYEYVAVKDVAVTDWKDMEALDFEMEGTIPEGCMVIVTASLDCLGVSDTG
;
A
#
# COMPACT_ATOMS: atom_id res chain seq x y z
N MET A 1 -0.22 -10.11 21.50
CA MET A 1 0.24 -10.33 20.11
C MET A 1 -0.24 -9.14 19.28
N ASN A 2 0.63 -8.46 18.54
CA ASN A 2 0.23 -7.31 17.71
C ASN A 2 -0.65 -7.77 16.53
N ARG A 3 -1.58 -6.93 16.06
CA ARG A 3 -2.55 -7.22 14.96
C ARG A 3 -1.89 -7.80 13.72
N PHE A 4 -0.73 -7.25 13.35
CA PHE A 4 0.04 -7.72 12.21
C PHE A 4 0.55 -9.16 12.43
N ASN A 5 1.16 -9.44 13.58
CA ASN A 5 1.64 -10.77 13.92
C ASN A 5 0.50 -11.80 13.92
N SER A 6 -0.70 -11.40 14.36
CA SER A 6 -1.88 -12.26 14.29
C SER A 6 -2.30 -12.54 12.85
N ALA A 7 -2.28 -11.54 11.96
CA ALA A 7 -2.64 -11.71 10.55
C ALA A 7 -1.62 -12.59 9.80
N VAL A 8 -0.32 -12.35 10.02
CA VAL A 8 0.77 -13.19 9.48
C VAL A 8 0.65 -14.63 10.00
N TYR A 9 0.40 -14.80 11.30
CA TYR A 9 0.21 -16.12 11.89
C TYR A 9 -0.99 -16.86 11.27
N GLN A 10 -2.12 -16.18 11.05
CA GLN A 10 -3.27 -16.76 10.35
C GLN A 10 -2.94 -17.16 8.91
N SER A 11 -2.17 -16.34 8.20
CA SER A 11 -1.70 -16.67 6.85
C SER A 11 -0.90 -17.98 6.81
N ILE A 12 0.06 -18.13 7.72
CA ILE A 12 0.89 -19.35 7.84
C ILE A 12 0.03 -20.56 8.25
N LEU A 13 -0.89 -20.40 9.21
CA LEU A 13 -1.76 -21.49 9.65
C LEU A 13 -2.67 -22.02 8.54
N ARG A 14 -3.15 -21.14 7.66
CA ARG A 14 -4.02 -21.45 6.53
C ARG A 14 -3.27 -21.96 5.30
N SER A 15 -1.94 -22.08 5.37
CA SER A 15 -1.13 -22.72 4.33
C SER A 15 -1.71 -24.08 3.93
N LYS A 16 -1.85 -24.28 2.61
CA LYS A 16 -2.40 -25.50 2.00
C LYS A 16 -1.34 -26.42 1.39
N THR A 17 -0.10 -25.95 1.28
CA THR A 17 0.94 -26.59 0.45
C THR A 17 2.06 -27.22 1.27
N ALA A 18 2.36 -26.74 2.47
CA ALA A 18 3.46 -27.24 3.30
C ALA A 18 3.03 -27.96 4.59
N LEU A 19 3.84 -28.93 5.03
CA LEU A 19 3.64 -29.69 6.26
C LEU A 19 3.70 -28.80 7.50
N ARG A 20 2.89 -29.13 8.50
CA ARG A 20 2.90 -28.43 9.80
C ARG A 20 4.30 -28.52 10.41
N GLY A 21 4.88 -27.37 10.77
CA GLY A 21 6.25 -27.26 11.30
C GLY A 21 7.30 -26.81 10.28
N ALA A 22 6.99 -26.88 8.98
CA ALA A 22 7.86 -26.41 7.89
C ALA A 22 7.27 -25.22 7.11
N ARG A 23 6.13 -24.68 7.56
CA ARG A 23 5.42 -23.58 6.89
C ARG A 23 6.08 -22.25 7.20
N ASP A 24 6.24 -21.45 6.17
CA ASP A 24 6.51 -20.03 6.28
C ASP A 24 5.48 -19.22 5.47
N LEU A 25 5.74 -17.93 5.28
CA LEU A 25 4.82 -17.04 4.59
C LEU A 25 4.76 -17.29 3.08
N HIS A 26 5.78 -17.91 2.47
CA HIS A 26 5.77 -18.31 1.05
C HIS A 26 4.77 -19.43 0.77
N ASP A 27 4.48 -20.25 1.80
CA ASP A 27 3.47 -21.31 1.71
C ASP A 27 2.10 -20.86 2.24
N GLY A 28 2.01 -19.65 2.78
CA GLY A 28 0.85 -19.13 3.49
C GLY A 28 -0.29 -18.69 2.57
N ASP A 29 -1.50 -18.61 3.13
CA ASP A 29 -2.63 -17.96 2.48
C ASP A 29 -2.52 -16.44 2.66
N LEU A 30 -1.97 -15.75 1.66
CA LEU A 30 -1.71 -14.30 1.73
C LEU A 30 -2.97 -13.43 1.70
N SER A 31 -4.15 -13.99 1.37
CA SER A 31 -5.42 -13.25 1.38
C SER A 31 -5.75 -12.66 2.76
N CYS A 32 -5.17 -13.23 3.84
CA CYS A 32 -5.31 -12.71 5.20
C CYS A 32 -4.59 -11.37 5.44
N LEU A 33 -3.70 -10.97 4.53
CA LEU A 33 -2.92 -9.73 4.61
C LEU A 33 -3.45 -8.65 3.64
N GLU A 34 -4.34 -9.01 2.72
CA GLU A 34 -4.94 -8.07 1.77
C GLU A 34 -5.74 -7.00 2.51
N GLY A 35 -5.44 -5.73 2.21
CA GLY A 35 -6.09 -4.59 2.86
C GLY A 35 -5.76 -4.43 4.34
N PHE A 36 -4.71 -5.09 4.85
CA PHE A 36 -4.25 -4.87 6.22
C PHE A 36 -3.77 -3.43 6.42
N GLU A 37 -4.23 -2.81 7.50
CA GLU A 37 -3.87 -1.43 7.84
C GLU A 37 -3.04 -1.38 9.12
N PHE A 38 -1.80 -0.88 8.98
CA PHE A 38 -0.86 -0.70 10.08
C PHE A 38 -1.36 0.36 11.08
N ASN A 39 -1.91 1.48 10.58
CA ASN A 39 -2.41 2.57 11.40
C ASN A 39 -3.81 2.26 11.95
N ALA A 40 -3.88 1.59 13.11
CA ALA A 40 -5.15 1.22 13.74
C ALA A 40 -6.02 2.43 14.13
N ASN A 41 -5.38 3.53 14.53
CA ASN A 41 -6.06 4.73 15.05
C ASN A 41 -6.35 5.76 13.95
N SER A 42 -5.79 5.58 12.75
CA SER A 42 -6.05 6.41 11.58
C SER A 42 -5.96 5.55 10.33
N PRO A 43 -6.96 4.68 10.08
CA PRO A 43 -6.94 3.78 8.95
C PRO A 43 -7.00 4.57 7.64
N LEU A 44 -6.20 4.18 6.66
CA LEU A 44 -6.21 4.81 5.34
C LEU A 44 -7.61 4.76 4.71
N ARG A 45 -8.34 3.65 4.89
CA ARG A 45 -9.71 3.48 4.36
C ARG A 45 -10.73 4.48 4.91
N GLU A 46 -10.44 5.10 6.05
CA GLU A 46 -11.31 6.14 6.62
C GLU A 46 -10.95 7.52 6.08
N ALA A 47 -9.66 7.77 5.78
CA ALA A 47 -9.15 9.02 5.26
C ALA A 47 -9.28 9.14 3.74
N LEU A 48 -9.05 8.04 3.01
CA LEU A 48 -9.11 7.92 1.56
C LEU A 48 -10.34 7.08 1.17
N LYS A 49 -11.35 7.74 0.61
CA LYS A 49 -12.64 7.11 0.26
C LYS A 49 -12.60 6.38 -1.08
N VAL A 50 -11.77 6.85 -2.02
CA VAL A 50 -11.58 6.21 -3.32
C VAL A 50 -10.39 5.26 -3.19
N ARG A 51 -10.64 3.96 -3.33
CA ARG A 51 -9.64 2.93 -3.02
C ARG A 51 -8.80 2.59 -4.25
N PRO A 52 -7.47 2.52 -4.12
CA PRO A 52 -6.65 1.95 -5.16
C PRO A 52 -6.91 0.44 -5.26
N SER A 53 -6.93 -0.07 -6.49
CA SER A 53 -6.80 -1.49 -6.78
C SER A 53 -5.38 -1.77 -7.27
N VAL A 54 -4.88 -2.96 -6.93
CA VAL A 54 -3.52 -3.39 -7.26
C VAL A 54 -3.61 -4.76 -7.91
N SER A 55 -2.87 -4.95 -9.00
CA SER A 55 -2.79 -6.22 -9.71
C SER A 55 -1.36 -6.50 -10.19
N LEU A 56 -1.04 -7.77 -10.40
CA LEU A 56 0.18 -8.17 -11.09
C LEU A 56 -0.14 -8.36 -12.57
N THR A 57 0.59 -7.69 -13.44
CA THR A 57 0.43 -7.83 -14.90
C THR A 57 1.09 -9.10 -15.40
N SER A 58 0.75 -9.52 -16.63
CA SER A 58 1.39 -10.68 -17.28
C SER A 58 2.90 -10.52 -17.46
N GLY A 59 3.40 -9.28 -17.50
CA GLY A 59 4.82 -8.96 -17.54
C GLY A 59 5.52 -8.96 -16.17
N GLY A 60 4.84 -9.38 -15.10
CA GLY A 60 5.42 -9.43 -13.76
C GLY A 60 5.62 -8.07 -13.12
N LYS A 61 4.85 -7.05 -13.53
CA LYS A 61 4.87 -5.71 -12.92
C LYS A 61 3.64 -5.46 -12.07
N VAL A 62 3.79 -4.62 -11.05
CA VAL A 62 2.66 -4.15 -10.23
C VAL A 62 1.95 -3.03 -10.97
N ARG A 63 0.65 -3.18 -11.25
CA ARG A 63 -0.22 -2.11 -11.77
C ARG A 63 -1.12 -1.59 -10.67
N VAL A 64 -1.18 -0.26 -10.55
CA VAL A 64 -2.04 0.45 -9.61
C VAL A 64 -3.09 1.20 -10.42
N GLN A 65 -4.36 1.05 -10.02
CA GLN A 65 -5.48 1.78 -10.63
C GLN A 65 -6.31 2.44 -9.53
N MET A 66 -6.81 3.64 -9.79
CA MET A 66 -7.69 4.35 -8.85
C MET A 66 -8.52 5.38 -9.60
N ASP A 67 -9.82 5.47 -9.30
CA ASP A 67 -10.67 6.49 -9.89
C ASP A 67 -10.25 7.90 -9.45
N GLY A 68 -10.47 8.88 -10.32
CA GLY A 68 -10.32 10.29 -9.96
C GLY A 68 -11.46 10.79 -9.08
N TRP A 69 -11.27 11.93 -8.45
CA TRP A 69 -12.32 12.60 -7.68
C TRP A 69 -12.17 14.12 -7.70
N GLY A 70 -13.29 14.82 -7.50
CA GLY A 70 -13.30 16.28 -7.44
C GLY A 70 -12.85 16.79 -6.07
N LYS A 71 -11.87 17.69 -6.04
CA LYS A 71 -11.32 18.34 -4.85
C LYS A 71 -11.14 17.39 -3.65
N LEU A 72 -11.85 17.67 -2.55
CA LEU A 72 -11.80 16.92 -1.30
C LEU A 72 -12.82 15.78 -1.22
N SER A 73 -13.64 15.54 -2.26
CA SER A 73 -14.74 14.56 -2.19
C SER A 73 -14.24 13.14 -1.91
N GLY A 74 -13.06 12.78 -2.44
CA GLY A 74 -12.38 11.51 -2.19
C GLY A 74 -11.68 11.40 -0.84
N LEU A 75 -11.63 12.47 -0.04
CA LEU A 75 -10.91 12.50 1.24
C LEU A 75 -11.82 12.79 2.43
N LYS A 76 -11.40 12.34 3.62
CA LYS A 76 -11.95 12.72 4.91
C LYS A 76 -10.82 13.35 5.74
N ILE A 77 -10.74 14.67 5.71
CA ILE A 77 -9.67 15.43 6.36
C ILE A 77 -10.26 16.22 7.55
N PRO A 78 -9.65 16.14 8.75
CA PRO A 78 -10.01 16.98 9.89
C PRO A 78 -9.86 18.48 9.59
N SER A 79 -10.72 19.33 10.15
CA SER A 79 -10.69 20.79 9.89
C SER A 79 -9.34 21.44 10.22
N ALA A 80 -8.73 21.05 11.34
CA ALA A 80 -7.42 21.57 11.74
C ALA A 80 -6.32 21.29 10.71
N VAL A 81 -6.41 20.18 9.96
CA VAL A 81 -5.44 19.85 8.90
C VAL A 81 -5.70 20.72 7.66
N LYS A 82 -6.97 20.99 7.33
CA LYS A 82 -7.33 21.90 6.22
C LYS A 82 -6.89 23.34 6.45
N GLU A 83 -6.80 23.75 7.71
CA GLU A 83 -6.30 25.08 8.09
C GLU A 83 -4.76 25.16 8.02
N ALA A 84 -4.09 24.03 8.19
CA ALA A 84 -2.63 23.95 8.20
C ALA A 84 -2.00 23.73 6.81
N THR A 85 -2.75 23.16 5.87
CA THR A 85 -2.26 22.86 4.52
C THR A 85 -3.38 22.79 3.49
N ASP A 86 -3.01 22.96 2.23
CA ASP A 86 -3.83 22.72 1.06
C ASP A 86 -3.38 21.55 0.17
N SER A 87 -2.40 20.78 0.63
CA SER A 87 -1.67 19.84 -0.20
C SER A 87 -1.58 18.45 0.46
N TYR A 88 -1.60 17.41 -0.37
CA TYR A 88 -1.43 16.03 0.08
C TYR A 88 -0.64 15.20 -0.91
N ARG A 89 -0.11 14.08 -0.42
CA ARG A 89 0.61 13.09 -1.20
C ARG A 89 0.05 11.71 -0.95
N LEU A 90 -0.28 11.01 -2.03
CA LEU A 90 -0.46 9.57 -2.03
C LEU A 90 0.85 8.91 -2.46
N ARG A 91 1.37 8.02 -1.62
CA ARG A 91 2.59 7.25 -1.90
C ARG A 91 2.26 5.78 -2.04
N PHE A 92 2.75 5.17 -3.10
CA PHE A 92 2.74 3.73 -3.33
C PHE A 92 4.18 3.22 -3.28
N LEU A 93 4.44 2.21 -2.45
CA LEU A 93 5.75 1.59 -2.29
C LEU A 93 5.62 0.08 -2.56
N VAL A 94 6.47 -0.42 -3.45
CA VAL A 94 6.61 -1.85 -3.72
C VAL A 94 7.86 -2.36 -3.02
N THR A 95 7.68 -3.32 -2.12
CA THR A 95 8.76 -4.02 -1.45
C THR A 95 8.76 -5.48 -1.87
N ALA A 96 9.88 -5.97 -2.37
CA ALA A 96 10.12 -7.38 -2.59
C ALA A 96 10.78 -7.97 -1.34
N LEU A 97 10.36 -9.18 -0.96
CA LEU A 97 10.88 -9.88 0.20
C LEU A 97 10.91 -11.38 -0.03
N ASN A 98 11.98 -12.00 0.46
CA ASN A 98 12.11 -13.44 0.53
C ASN A 98 12.63 -13.84 1.92
N PHE A 99 11.71 -14.37 2.75
CA PHE A 99 12.04 -14.78 4.12
C PHE A 99 13.02 -15.96 4.19
N ARG A 100 13.06 -16.84 3.17
CA ARG A 100 13.92 -18.02 3.18
C ARG A 100 15.38 -17.67 2.95
N SER A 101 15.63 -16.59 2.21
CA SER A 101 16.98 -16.08 1.93
C SER A 101 17.30 -14.80 2.70
N GLU A 102 16.47 -14.43 3.70
CA GLU A 102 16.60 -13.18 4.47
C GLU A 102 16.78 -11.93 3.60
N PHE A 103 16.13 -11.91 2.44
CA PHE A 103 16.28 -10.87 1.43
C PHE A 103 15.10 -9.91 1.45
N TYR A 104 15.36 -8.61 1.30
CA TYR A 104 14.34 -7.63 0.97
C TYR A 104 14.93 -6.48 0.15
N GLU A 105 14.09 -5.86 -0.69
CA GLU A 105 14.46 -4.74 -1.54
C GLU A 105 13.27 -3.79 -1.73
N TYR A 106 13.53 -2.49 -1.71
CA TYR A 106 12.57 -1.48 -2.17
C TYR A 106 12.64 -1.40 -3.69
N VAL A 107 11.68 -2.04 -4.36
CA VAL A 107 11.66 -2.15 -5.83
C VAL A 107 11.26 -0.84 -6.48
N ALA A 108 10.26 -0.17 -5.93
CA ALA A 108 9.62 0.97 -6.58
C ALA A 108 8.93 1.89 -5.59
N VAL A 109 9.00 3.19 -5.82
CA VAL A 109 8.16 4.19 -5.14
C VAL A 109 7.51 5.11 -6.16
N LYS A 110 6.23 5.40 -5.98
CA LYS A 110 5.50 6.38 -6.76
C LYS A 110 4.75 7.31 -5.84
N ASP A 111 5.07 8.59 -5.96
CA ASP A 111 4.36 9.66 -5.28
C ASP A 111 3.42 10.37 -6.25
N VAL A 112 2.19 10.60 -5.81
CA VAL A 112 1.22 11.47 -6.47
C VAL A 112 0.87 12.59 -5.50
N ALA A 113 1.40 13.77 -5.78
CA ALA A 113 1.14 14.97 -4.99
C ALA A 113 0.04 15.80 -5.64
N VAL A 114 -0.86 16.32 -4.81
CA VAL A 114 -1.91 17.25 -5.22
C VAL A 114 -1.80 18.49 -4.35
N THR A 115 -1.75 19.65 -4.99
CA THR A 115 -1.70 20.96 -4.34
C THR A 115 -3.02 21.70 -4.51
N ASP A 116 -3.23 22.71 -3.67
CA ASP A 116 -4.43 23.58 -3.68
C ASP A 116 -5.77 22.82 -3.62
N TRP A 117 -5.77 21.61 -3.04
CA TRP A 117 -6.90 20.67 -3.05
C TRP A 117 -7.55 20.49 -4.43
N LYS A 118 -6.74 20.51 -5.50
CA LYS A 118 -7.23 20.31 -6.87
C LYS A 118 -7.88 18.95 -7.07
N ASP A 119 -8.58 18.84 -8.19
CA ASP A 119 -9.14 17.58 -8.63
C ASP A 119 -8.02 16.55 -8.82
N MET A 120 -8.31 15.33 -8.39
CA MET A 120 -7.43 14.20 -8.59
C MET A 120 -7.84 13.49 -9.88
N GLU A 121 -6.91 13.37 -10.82
CA GLU A 121 -7.12 12.57 -12.03
C GLU A 121 -7.11 11.07 -11.70
N ALA A 122 -7.79 10.29 -12.54
CA ALA A 122 -7.74 8.84 -12.43
C ALA A 122 -6.30 8.35 -12.61
N LEU A 123 -5.88 7.42 -11.76
CA LEU A 123 -4.59 6.79 -11.83
C LEU A 123 -4.71 5.45 -12.54
N ASP A 124 -3.82 5.23 -13.50
CA ASP A 124 -3.59 3.93 -14.12
C ASP A 124 -2.13 3.86 -14.57
N PHE A 125 -1.29 3.19 -13.79
CA PHE A 125 0.14 3.07 -14.09
C PHE A 125 0.73 1.76 -13.60
N GLU A 126 1.82 1.35 -14.26
CA GLU A 126 2.69 0.28 -13.78
C GLU A 126 3.82 0.87 -12.93
N MET A 127 4.12 0.23 -11.81
CA MET A 127 5.30 0.52 -11.00
C MET A 127 6.55 0.15 -11.79
N GLU A 128 7.55 1.02 -11.76
CA GLU A 128 8.85 0.76 -12.37
C GLU A 128 9.65 -0.24 -11.53
N GLY A 129 10.52 -1.01 -12.16
CA GLY A 129 11.33 -2.03 -11.48
C GLY A 129 10.90 -3.46 -11.78
N THR A 130 11.80 -4.39 -11.49
CA THR A 130 11.61 -5.82 -11.71
C THR A 130 11.54 -6.51 -10.38
N ILE A 131 10.50 -7.31 -10.15
CA ILE A 131 10.37 -8.11 -8.94
C ILE A 131 11.41 -9.26 -9.03
N PRO A 132 12.35 -9.38 -8.07
CA PRO A 132 13.31 -10.48 -8.08
C PRO A 132 12.63 -11.84 -7.96
N GLU A 133 13.20 -12.86 -8.61
CA GLU A 133 12.63 -14.20 -8.63
C GLU A 133 12.49 -14.80 -7.22
N GLY A 134 11.38 -15.52 -7.00
CA GLY A 134 11.10 -16.16 -5.72
C GLY A 134 10.74 -15.20 -4.58
N CYS A 135 10.62 -13.89 -4.85
CA CYS A 135 10.17 -12.93 -3.86
C CYS A 135 8.65 -12.85 -3.80
N MET A 136 8.14 -12.69 -2.59
CA MET A 136 6.83 -12.13 -2.34
C MET A 136 6.87 -10.62 -2.51
N VAL A 137 5.72 -10.02 -2.83
CA VAL A 137 5.60 -8.58 -3.04
C VAL A 137 4.59 -8.01 -2.07
N ILE A 138 4.98 -6.95 -1.37
CA ILE A 138 4.08 -6.13 -0.56
C ILE A 138 3.98 -4.76 -1.21
N VAL A 139 2.74 -4.34 -1.48
CA VAL A 139 2.43 -3.00 -1.96
C VAL A 139 1.78 -2.24 -0.82
N THR A 140 2.42 -1.17 -0.36
CA THR A 140 1.87 -0.30 0.68
C THR A 140 1.45 1.03 0.10
N ALA A 141 0.31 1.55 0.57
CA ALA A 141 -0.14 2.89 0.27
C ALA A 141 -0.17 3.75 1.54
N SER A 142 0.24 5.02 1.44
CA SER A 142 0.08 6.01 2.50
C SER A 142 -0.47 7.33 1.94
N LEU A 143 -1.17 8.06 2.80
CA LEU A 143 -1.68 9.40 2.53
C LEU A 143 -1.07 10.34 3.56
N ASP A 144 -0.29 11.30 3.09
CA ASP A 144 0.34 12.34 3.90
C ASP A 144 -0.26 13.70 3.53
N CYS A 145 -0.63 14.52 4.50
CA CYS A 145 -0.92 15.93 4.25
C CYS A 145 0.40 16.70 4.36
N LEU A 146 0.77 17.47 3.33
CA LEU A 146 2.09 18.09 3.22
C LEU A 146 2.07 19.46 3.89
N GLY A 147 3.01 19.79 4.76
CA GLY A 147 3.10 21.16 5.30
C GLY A 147 3.50 22.19 4.23
N VAL A 148 3.31 23.47 4.51
CA VAL A 148 3.77 24.59 3.65
C VAL A 148 5.29 24.56 3.40
N SER A 149 6.07 23.87 4.25
CA SER A 149 7.51 23.66 4.10
C SER A 149 7.92 22.47 3.23
N ASP A 150 6.99 21.58 2.88
CA ASP A 150 7.28 20.27 2.27
C ASP A 150 7.06 20.26 0.75
N THR A 151 6.78 21.42 0.16
CA THR A 151 6.50 21.63 -1.28
C THR A 151 7.71 22.17 -2.08
N GLY A 152 8.92 22.08 -1.51
CA GLY A 152 10.18 22.50 -2.13
C GLY A 152 10.64 21.63 -3.28
#